data_AF-A0A8T2W9D8-F1
#
_entry.id   AF-A0A8T2W9D8-F1
#
_cell.length_a   1.000
_cell.length_b   1.000
_cell.length_c   1.000
_cell.angle_alpha   90.00
_cell.angle_beta   90.00
_cell.angle_gamma   90.00
#
_symmetry.space_group_name_H-M   'P 1'
#
loop_
_entity.id
_entity.type
_entity.pdbx_description
1 polymer ?
#
loop_
_entity_poly.entity_id
_entity_poly.type
_entity_poly.pdbx_seq_one_letter_code
_entity_poly.pdbx_strand_id
1 'polypeptide(L)'
;MAEQSWAAQLQRAFKKFEVQLPLEEPIELNVNDVCIKWKEFYLNRVRTETGTKIKKYVHEVRNGLPEYEAAPYLGVSAVSDRRAMTQAMTGSNFLMEEVGRLNQLAKEDRVCKQCAEKEIKTVETAEHLFFHCPSYDDIRADFPCLDFTIPNLHEFSMQQPTQITRFGKKCFELHQELNPLSRR
;
A
#
# COMPACT_ATOMS: atom_id res chain seq x y z
N MET A 1 33.86 -5.72 11.72
CA MET A 1 32.68 -5.99 12.58
C MET A 1 32.49 -7.50 12.57
N ALA A 2 32.53 -8.17 13.71
CA ALA A 2 32.34 -9.62 13.75
C ALA A 2 30.92 -9.97 13.28
N GLU A 3 30.80 -10.84 12.28
CA GLU A 3 29.49 -11.33 11.82
C GLU A 3 28.82 -12.12 12.96
N GLN A 4 27.57 -11.78 13.27
CA GLN A 4 26.79 -12.51 14.27
C GLN A 4 26.60 -13.96 13.82
N SER A 5 26.75 -14.93 14.72
CA SER A 5 26.44 -16.34 14.41
C SER A 5 24.99 -16.48 13.96
N TRP A 6 24.70 -17.46 13.11
CA TRP A 6 23.33 -17.74 12.64
C TRP A 6 22.36 -17.93 13.82
N ALA A 7 22.81 -18.59 14.90
CA ALA A 7 22.04 -18.82 16.11
C ALA A 7 21.68 -17.50 16.81
N ALA A 8 22.64 -16.58 16.93
CA ALA A 8 22.39 -15.24 17.50
C ALA A 8 21.44 -14.41 16.61
N GLN A 9 21.53 -14.54 15.28
CA GLN A 9 20.59 -13.89 14.35
C GLN A 9 19.18 -14.46 14.51
N LEU A 10 19.04 -15.78 14.63
CA LEU A 10 17.77 -16.46 14.85
C LEU A 10 17.16 -16.04 16.19
N GLN A 11 17.92 -16.12 17.28
CA GLN A 11 17.44 -15.76 18.61
C GLN A 11 17.04 -14.28 18.70
N ARG A 12 17.78 -13.39 18.03
CA ARG A 12 17.42 -11.98 17.90
C ARG A 12 16.12 -11.77 17.12
N ALA A 13 15.92 -12.53 16.04
CA ALA A 13 14.68 -12.48 15.28
C ALA A 13 13.49 -12.92 16.16
N PHE A 14 13.59 -14.06 16.83
CA PHE A 14 12.52 -14.60 17.67
C PHE A 14 12.25 -13.78 18.94
N LYS A 15 13.29 -13.17 19.55
CA LYS A 15 13.15 -12.26 20.70
C LYS A 15 12.26 -11.06 20.39
N LYS A 16 12.26 -10.56 19.16
CA LYS A 16 11.36 -9.45 18.75
C LYS A 16 9.87 -9.83 18.79
N PHE A 17 9.58 -11.13 18.83
CA PHE A 17 8.23 -11.68 18.86
C PHE A 17 7.92 -12.33 20.21
N GLU A 18 8.71 -12.03 21.25
CA GLU A 18 8.58 -12.61 22.60
C GLU A 18 8.69 -14.15 22.63
N VAL A 19 9.25 -14.75 21.58
CA VAL A 19 9.54 -16.19 21.52
C VAL A 19 10.98 -16.41 21.92
N GLN A 20 11.20 -17.15 23.01
CA GLN A 20 12.53 -17.64 23.37
C GLN A 20 12.77 -18.99 22.70
N LEU A 21 13.86 -19.08 21.94
CA LEU A 21 14.34 -20.34 21.40
C LEU A 21 15.48 -20.85 22.29
N PRO A 22 15.35 -22.00 22.96
CA PRO A 22 16.44 -22.64 23.69
C PRO A 22 17.42 -23.31 22.73
N LEU A 23 18.26 -22.53 22.05
CA LEU A 23 19.21 -22.99 21.02
C LEU A 23 20.40 -23.81 21.57
N GLU A 24 20.33 -24.22 22.84
CA GLU A 24 21.34 -25.02 23.55
C GLU A 24 21.30 -26.49 23.11
N GLU A 25 20.16 -26.95 22.57
CA GLU A 25 19.95 -28.29 22.03
C GLU A 25 19.24 -28.24 20.66
N PRO A 26 19.29 -29.32 19.84
CA PRO A 26 18.50 -29.40 18.62
C PRO A 26 17.01 -29.26 18.93
N ILE A 27 16.36 -28.22 18.40
CA ILE A 27 14.92 -28.00 18.52
C ILE A 27 14.26 -28.31 17.18
N GLU A 28 13.19 -29.10 17.19
CA GLU A 28 12.27 -29.16 16.07
C GLU A 28 11.38 -27.91 16.04
N LEU A 29 11.48 -27.15 14.95
CA LEU A 29 10.63 -25.99 14.72
C LEU A 29 9.61 -26.32 13.64
N ASN A 30 8.33 -26.26 14.02
CA ASN A 30 7.26 -26.22 13.05
C ASN A 30 7.15 -24.81 12.46
N VAL A 31 7.58 -24.66 11.21
CA VAL A 31 7.57 -23.38 10.49
C VAL A 31 6.17 -22.77 10.45
N ASN A 32 5.11 -23.59 10.34
CA ASN A 32 3.74 -23.10 10.32
C ASN A 32 3.34 -22.44 11.65
N ASP A 33 3.70 -23.04 12.78
CA ASP A 33 3.38 -22.51 14.11
C ASP A 33 4.10 -21.18 14.37
N VAL A 34 5.35 -21.07 13.89
CA VAL A 34 6.10 -19.81 13.90
C VAL A 34 5.40 -18.74 13.05
N CYS A 35 4.98 -19.08 11.83
CA CYS A 35 4.27 -18.16 10.95
C CYS A 35 2.93 -17.70 11.54
N ILE A 36 2.18 -18.59 12.20
CA ILE A 36 0.91 -18.26 12.88
C ILE A 36 1.17 -17.25 14.00
N LYS A 37 2.11 -17.54 14.91
CA LYS A 37 2.46 -16.62 16.02
C LYS A 37 2.95 -15.27 15.51
N TRP A 38 3.74 -15.25 14.44
CA TRP A 38 4.19 -14.00 13.81
C TRP A 38 3.03 -13.20 13.22
N LYS A 39 2.08 -13.87 12.56
CA LYS A 39 0.86 -13.24 12.03
C LYS A 39 0.04 -12.62 13.17
N GLU A 40 -0.17 -13.35 14.26
CA GLU A 40 -0.91 -12.86 15.44
C GLU A 40 -0.25 -11.65 16.10
N PHE A 41 1.06 -11.72 16.34
CA PHE A 41 1.83 -10.61 16.90
C PHE A 41 1.72 -9.36 16.03
N TYR A 42 1.91 -9.50 14.71
CA TYR A 42 1.81 -8.39 13.78
C TYR A 42 0.39 -7.81 13.74
N LEU A 43 -0.64 -8.65 13.70
CA LEU A 43 -2.04 -8.22 13.72
C LEU A 43 -2.39 -7.47 15.01
N ASN A 44 -1.94 -7.96 16.17
CA ASN A 44 -2.14 -7.27 17.44
C ASN A 44 -1.44 -5.90 17.44
N ARG A 45 -0.21 -5.83 16.95
CA ARG A 45 0.48 -4.54 16.80
C ARG A 45 -0.31 -3.58 15.92
N VAL A 46 -0.78 -4.03 14.75
CA VAL A 46 -1.62 -3.24 13.83
C VAL A 46 -2.90 -2.76 14.50
N ARG A 47 -3.58 -3.61 15.30
CA ARG A 47 -4.78 -3.25 16.08
C ARG A 47 -4.51 -2.17 17.12
N THR A 48 -3.34 -2.21 17.76
CA THR A 48 -2.94 -1.26 18.81
C THR A 48 -2.22 -0.02 18.28
N GLU A 49 -1.85 0.00 17.00
CA GLU A 49 -1.04 1.06 16.41
C GLU A 49 -1.84 2.37 16.32
N THR A 50 -1.27 3.46 16.83
CA THR A 50 -1.92 4.77 16.81
C THR A 50 -1.52 5.61 15.60
N GLY A 51 -0.49 5.17 14.87
CA GLY A 51 0.05 5.82 13.68
C GLY A 51 -0.99 6.03 12.57
N THR A 52 -0.95 7.22 11.97
CA THR A 52 -1.94 7.69 10.97
C THR A 52 -1.99 6.83 9.70
N LYS A 53 -0.85 6.28 9.26
CA LYS A 53 -0.79 5.46 8.03
C LYS A 53 -1.44 4.08 8.22
N ILE A 54 -1.18 3.41 9.33
CA ILE A 54 -1.78 2.10 9.62
C ILE A 54 -3.28 2.26 9.85
N LYS A 55 -3.72 3.32 10.55
CA LYS A 55 -5.15 3.65 10.67
C LYS A 55 -5.83 3.90 9.33
N LYS A 56 -5.22 4.70 8.44
CA LYS A 56 -5.74 4.94 7.08
C LYS A 56 -5.90 3.63 6.32
N TYR A 57 -4.85 2.81 6.26
CA TYR A 57 -4.90 1.54 5.55
C TYR A 57 -5.97 0.58 6.11
N VAL A 58 -6.06 0.46 7.43
CA VAL A 58 -7.00 -0.45 8.09
C VAL A 58 -8.44 0.03 7.96
N HIS A 59 -8.72 1.29 8.30
CA HIS A 59 -10.10 1.77 8.42
C HIS A 59 -10.64 2.38 7.13
N GLU A 60 -9.82 3.12 6.38
CA GLU A 60 -10.28 3.83 5.18
C GLU A 60 -10.14 2.94 3.94
N VAL A 61 -9.05 2.18 3.82
CA VAL A 61 -8.80 1.37 2.62
C VAL A 61 -9.43 -0.02 2.74
N ARG A 62 -9.23 -0.75 3.85
CA ARG A 62 -9.76 -2.11 4.03
C ARG A 62 -11.13 -2.21 4.71
N ASN A 63 -11.69 -1.08 5.18
CA ASN A 63 -12.95 -1.07 5.93
C ASN A 63 -12.96 -2.03 7.15
N GLY A 64 -11.81 -2.19 7.84
CA GLY A 64 -11.64 -3.06 9.00
C GLY A 64 -10.44 -4.03 8.92
N LEU A 65 -10.28 -4.86 9.96
CA LEU A 65 -9.26 -5.92 10.07
C LEU A 65 -9.90 -7.32 10.04
N PRO A 66 -10.31 -7.84 8.87
CA PRO A 66 -10.50 -9.29 8.72
C PRO A 66 -9.14 -10.01 8.73
N GLU A 67 -9.16 -11.35 8.72
CA GLU A 67 -7.95 -12.16 8.54
C GLU A 67 -7.10 -11.59 7.39
N TYR A 68 -5.80 -11.40 7.65
CA TYR A 68 -4.91 -10.84 6.64
C TYR A 68 -4.74 -11.84 5.49
N GLU A 69 -5.15 -11.40 4.31
CA GLU A 69 -4.82 -11.99 3.02
C GLU A 69 -4.04 -10.96 2.21
N ALA A 70 -2.96 -11.40 1.57
CA ALA A 70 -2.17 -10.54 0.70
C ALA A 70 -2.98 -10.22 -0.56
N ALA A 71 -3.02 -8.94 -0.97
CA ALA A 71 -3.67 -8.55 -2.20
C ALA A 71 -3.00 -9.27 -3.41
N PRO A 72 -3.78 -9.81 -4.37
CA PRO A 72 -3.26 -10.60 -5.48
C PRO A 72 -2.13 -9.93 -6.28
N TYR A 73 -2.19 -8.60 -6.45
CA TYR A 73 -1.18 -7.82 -7.17
C TYR A 73 0.22 -7.87 -6.53
N LEU A 74 0.33 -8.23 -5.24
CA LEU A 74 1.63 -8.39 -4.57
C LEU A 74 2.41 -9.62 -5.08
N GLY A 75 1.73 -10.58 -5.73
CA GLY A 75 2.34 -11.73 -6.38
C GLY A 75 3.02 -11.41 -7.72
N VAL A 76 2.85 -10.21 -8.27
CA VAL A 76 3.51 -9.79 -9.52
C VAL A 76 5.01 -9.60 -9.25
N SER A 77 5.85 -10.35 -9.96
CA SER A 77 7.30 -10.46 -9.71
C SER A 77 8.04 -9.13 -9.81
N ALA A 78 7.73 -8.32 -10.83
CA ALA A 78 8.34 -7.03 -11.07
C ALA A 78 7.93 -6.00 -10.01
N VAL A 79 8.88 -5.62 -9.13
CA VAL A 79 8.66 -4.62 -8.07
C VAL A 79 8.22 -3.28 -8.64
N SER A 80 8.83 -2.86 -9.76
CA SER A 80 8.50 -1.63 -10.46
C SER A 80 7.03 -1.57 -10.85
N ASP A 81 6.45 -2.70 -11.25
CA ASP A 81 5.08 -2.74 -11.77
C ASP A 81 4.04 -2.69 -10.65
N ARG A 82 4.33 -3.31 -9.49
CA ARG A 82 3.43 -3.24 -8.33
C ARG A 82 3.61 -1.98 -7.47
N ARG A 83 4.67 -1.19 -7.67
CA ARG A 83 5.02 -0.04 -6.81
C ARG A 83 3.90 0.99 -6.73
N ALA A 84 3.39 1.45 -7.88
CA ALA A 84 2.35 2.49 -7.92
C ALA A 84 1.09 2.06 -7.16
N MET A 85 0.68 0.80 -7.34
CA MET A 85 -0.43 0.21 -6.62
C MET A 85 -0.18 0.13 -5.12
N THR A 86 0.98 -0.35 -4.69
CA THR A 86 1.33 -0.38 -3.26
C THR A 86 1.33 1.02 -2.66
N GLN A 87 1.85 2.02 -3.37
CA GLN A 87 1.86 3.40 -2.90
C GLN A 87 0.45 3.98 -2.77
N ALA A 88 -0.43 3.72 -3.73
CA ALA A 88 -1.84 4.10 -3.68
C ALA A 88 -2.54 3.46 -2.47
N MET A 89 -2.37 2.15 -2.26
CA MET A 89 -2.99 1.41 -1.16
C MET A 89 -2.48 1.86 0.21
N THR A 90 -1.19 2.15 0.36
CA THR A 90 -0.57 2.46 1.66
C THR A 90 -0.55 3.95 2.00
N GLY A 91 -1.03 4.81 1.11
CA GLY A 91 -0.99 6.27 1.28
C GLY A 91 0.42 6.86 1.24
N SER A 92 1.44 6.10 0.84
CA SER A 92 2.82 6.58 0.64
C SER A 92 3.05 6.90 -0.84
N ASN A 93 2.19 7.75 -1.38
CA ASN A 93 2.13 8.09 -2.79
C ASN A 93 2.57 9.53 -3.06
N PHE A 94 2.55 9.88 -4.34
CA PHE A 94 3.03 11.13 -4.93
C PHE A 94 1.90 12.17 -5.11
N LEU A 95 0.70 11.87 -4.61
CA LEU A 95 -0.50 12.71 -4.76
C LEU A 95 -0.56 13.79 -3.68
N MET A 96 -1.37 14.83 -3.91
CA MET A 96 -1.56 15.92 -2.97
C MET A 96 -2.12 15.46 -1.61
N GLU A 97 -2.82 14.33 -1.53
CA GLU A 97 -3.21 13.76 -0.23
C GLU A 97 -2.00 13.52 0.70
N GLU A 98 -0.86 13.06 0.17
CA GLU A 98 0.37 12.77 0.91
C GLU A 98 1.34 13.95 0.87
N VAL A 99 1.56 14.55 -0.32
CA VAL A 99 2.44 15.72 -0.47
C VAL A 99 1.93 16.90 0.36
N GLY A 100 0.63 17.17 0.30
CA GLY A 100 0.00 18.21 1.09
C GLY A 100 0.01 17.90 2.59
N ARG A 101 -0.13 16.63 2.98
CA ARG A 101 0.02 16.22 4.38
C ARG A 101 1.43 16.50 4.89
N LEU A 102 2.47 16.18 4.11
CA LEU A 102 3.87 16.45 4.46
C LEU A 102 4.15 17.96 4.57
N ASN A 103 3.47 18.77 3.77
CA ASN A 103 3.55 20.23 3.80
C ASN A 103 2.54 20.89 4.76
N GLN A 104 1.87 20.11 5.61
CA GLN A 104 0.90 20.60 6.63
C GLN A 104 -0.30 21.36 6.05
N LEU A 105 -0.70 21.06 4.81
CA LEU A 105 -1.91 21.62 4.22
C LEU A 105 -3.17 20.99 4.82
N ALA A 106 -4.22 21.79 4.99
CA ALA A 106 -5.56 21.30 5.33
C ALA A 106 -6.09 20.35 4.25
N LYS A 107 -6.96 19.40 4.59
CA LYS A 107 -7.40 18.33 3.67
C LYS A 107 -8.06 18.91 2.42
N GLU A 108 -8.87 19.93 2.60
CA GLU A 108 -9.62 20.71 1.61
C GLU A 108 -8.73 21.48 0.62
N ASP A 109 -7.47 21.71 0.96
CA ASP A 109 -6.49 22.42 0.12
C ASP A 109 -5.57 21.47 -0.66
N ARG A 110 -5.70 20.15 -0.43
CA ARG A 110 -4.93 19.10 -1.13
C ARG A 110 -5.58 18.77 -2.48
N VAL A 111 -5.82 19.79 -3.30
CA VAL A 111 -6.63 19.69 -4.51
C VAL A 111 -5.88 19.05 -5.68
N CYS A 112 -6.61 18.34 -6.53
CA CYS A 112 -6.11 17.84 -7.81
C CYS A 112 -5.89 19.02 -8.76
N LYS A 113 -4.65 19.25 -9.19
CA LYS A 113 -4.31 20.37 -10.08
C LYS A 113 -5.02 20.29 -11.43
N GLN A 114 -5.16 19.07 -11.95
CA GLN A 114 -5.78 18.79 -13.23
C GLN A 114 -7.29 19.07 -13.21
N CYS A 115 -7.96 18.79 -12.09
CA CYS A 115 -9.35 19.18 -11.89
C CYS A 115 -9.49 20.68 -11.68
N ALA A 116 -8.55 21.31 -10.95
CA ALA A 116 -8.57 22.74 -10.73
C ALA A 116 -8.45 23.56 -12.03
N GLU A 117 -7.68 23.08 -13.01
CA GLU A 117 -7.61 23.68 -14.36
C GLU A 117 -8.96 23.65 -15.11
N LYS A 118 -9.84 22.71 -14.75
CA LYS A 118 -11.21 22.58 -15.26
C LYS A 118 -12.26 23.20 -14.32
N GLU A 119 -11.82 24.04 -13.38
CA GLU A 119 -12.66 24.69 -12.36
C GLU A 119 -13.38 23.71 -11.41
N ILE A 120 -12.91 22.47 -11.31
CA ILE A 120 -13.44 21.44 -10.41
C ILE A 120 -12.59 21.38 -9.14
N LYS A 121 -13.16 21.75 -7.99
CA LYS A 121 -12.48 21.61 -6.69
C LYS A 121 -12.69 20.19 -6.14
N THR A 122 -11.66 19.36 -6.21
CA THR A 122 -11.67 17.99 -5.63
C THR A 122 -10.33 17.67 -5.00
N VAL A 123 -10.34 17.00 -3.84
CA VAL A 123 -9.13 16.54 -3.14
C VAL A 123 -8.47 15.43 -3.96
N GLU A 124 -7.15 15.53 -4.19
CA GLU A 124 -6.39 14.51 -4.93
C GLU A 124 -6.06 13.33 -4.00
N THR A 125 -6.97 12.36 -3.98
CA THR A 125 -6.74 11.05 -3.36
C THR A 125 -6.44 10.00 -4.41
N ALA A 126 -5.95 8.83 -3.98
CA ALA A 126 -5.77 7.69 -4.89
C ALA A 126 -7.11 7.23 -5.53
N GLU A 127 -8.21 7.26 -4.76
CA GLU A 127 -9.56 6.99 -5.29
C GLU A 127 -9.97 7.99 -6.36
N HIS A 128 -9.75 9.29 -6.11
CA HIS A 128 -10.04 10.32 -7.10
C HIS A 128 -9.27 10.06 -8.39
N LEU A 129 -7.96 9.81 -8.31
CA LEU A 129 -7.15 9.54 -9.49
C LEU A 129 -7.66 8.32 -10.27
N PHE A 130 -7.93 7.21 -9.57
CA PHE A 130 -8.25 5.93 -10.20
C PHE A 130 -9.64 5.93 -10.82
N PHE A 131 -10.63 6.51 -10.14
CA PHE A 131 -12.04 6.34 -10.50
C PHE A 131 -12.72 7.59 -11.06
N HIS A 132 -12.20 8.79 -10.75
CA HIS A 132 -13.00 10.02 -10.92
C HIS A 132 -12.29 11.14 -11.68
N CYS A 133 -10.96 11.17 -11.73
CA CYS A 133 -10.22 12.28 -12.33
C CYS A 133 -10.36 12.22 -13.86
N PRO A 134 -10.98 13.20 -14.52
CA PRO A 134 -11.24 13.13 -15.96
C PRO A 134 -9.98 13.06 -16.82
N SER A 135 -8.85 13.56 -16.32
CA SER A 135 -7.56 13.47 -17.03
C SER A 135 -7.02 12.05 -17.16
N TYR A 136 -7.65 11.07 -16.51
CA TYR A 136 -7.29 9.64 -16.55
C TYR A 136 -8.35 8.79 -17.27
N ASP A 137 -9.35 9.41 -17.92
CA ASP A 137 -10.41 8.68 -18.65
C ASP A 137 -9.83 7.78 -19.76
N ASP A 138 -8.87 8.29 -20.54
CA ASP A 138 -8.22 7.52 -21.61
C ASP A 138 -7.44 6.32 -21.05
N ILE A 139 -6.78 6.50 -19.90
CA ILE A 139 -6.11 5.38 -19.23
C ILE A 139 -7.14 4.35 -18.78
N ARG A 140 -8.28 4.75 -18.20
CA ARG A 140 -9.33 3.78 -17.83
C ARG A 140 -9.85 3.01 -19.06
N ALA A 141 -10.05 3.70 -20.19
CA ALA A 141 -10.51 3.09 -21.43
C ALA A 141 -9.54 2.04 -21.99
N ASP A 142 -8.22 2.20 -21.77
CA ASP A 142 -7.19 1.23 -22.17
C ASP A 142 -7.25 -0.10 -21.39
N PHE A 143 -8.01 -0.18 -20.29
CA PHE A 143 -8.12 -1.38 -19.44
C PHE A 143 -9.58 -1.86 -19.34
N PRO A 144 -10.20 -2.32 -20.44
CA PRO A 144 -11.61 -2.76 -20.44
C PRO A 144 -11.87 -4.02 -19.61
N CYS A 145 -10.81 -4.72 -19.19
CA CYS A 145 -10.88 -5.89 -18.31
C CYS A 145 -10.95 -5.54 -16.82
N LEU A 146 -10.77 -4.27 -16.46
CA LEU A 146 -10.92 -3.78 -15.09
C LEU A 146 -12.32 -3.19 -14.91
N ASP A 147 -12.96 -3.56 -13.81
CA ASP A 147 -14.22 -2.98 -13.37
C ASP A 147 -13.94 -1.74 -12.52
N PHE A 148 -14.24 -0.56 -13.08
CA PHE A 148 -14.11 0.74 -12.41
C PHE A 148 -15.38 1.15 -11.63
N THR A 149 -16.43 0.31 -11.64
CA THR A 149 -17.65 0.54 -10.84
C THR A 149 -17.51 0.07 -9.39
N ILE A 150 -16.42 -0.63 -9.07
CA ILE A 150 -16.10 -1.10 -7.72
C ILE A 150 -15.99 0.08 -6.74
N PRO A 151 -16.59 -0.02 -5.53
CA PRO A 151 -16.79 1.12 -4.65
C PRO A 151 -15.53 1.62 -3.92
N ASN A 152 -14.45 0.85 -3.89
CA ASN A 152 -13.23 1.22 -3.14
C ASN A 152 -11.95 0.63 -3.74
N LEU A 153 -10.81 1.23 -3.38
CA LEU A 153 -9.49 0.78 -3.84
C LEU A 153 -9.12 -0.64 -3.41
N HIS A 154 -9.63 -1.11 -2.26
CA HIS A 154 -9.30 -2.45 -1.78
C HIS A 154 -9.90 -3.52 -2.68
N GLU A 155 -11.20 -3.49 -2.92
CA GLU A 155 -11.85 -4.41 -3.84
C GLU A 155 -11.28 -4.27 -5.26
N PHE A 156 -10.98 -3.03 -5.68
CA PHE A 156 -10.36 -2.80 -6.98
C PHE A 156 -9.00 -3.48 -7.10
N SER A 157 -8.22 -3.52 -6.00
CA SER A 157 -6.91 -4.18 -5.94
C SER A 157 -6.99 -5.72 -5.99
N MET A 158 -8.18 -6.31 -5.88
CA MET A 158 -8.41 -7.76 -5.91
C MET A 158 -8.69 -8.33 -7.31
N GLN A 159 -8.85 -7.48 -8.33
CA GLN A 159 -9.04 -7.91 -9.73
C GLN A 159 -7.73 -8.48 -10.33
N GLN A 160 -7.66 -8.62 -11.65
CA GLN A 160 -6.52 -9.26 -12.32
C GLN A 160 -5.16 -8.59 -12.00
N PRO A 161 -4.22 -9.30 -11.34
CA PRO A 161 -2.98 -8.73 -10.81
C PRO A 161 -2.14 -7.94 -11.82
N THR A 162 -1.93 -8.51 -13.00
CA THR A 162 -1.10 -7.91 -14.05
C THR A 162 -1.75 -6.68 -14.67
N GLN A 163 -3.09 -6.63 -14.74
CA GLN A 163 -3.83 -5.51 -15.29
C GLN A 163 -3.85 -4.34 -14.30
N ILE A 164 -4.11 -4.61 -13.02
CA ILE A 164 -4.09 -3.59 -11.96
C ILE A 164 -2.72 -2.93 -11.86
N THR A 165 -1.64 -3.71 -11.84
CA THR A 165 -0.27 -3.18 -11.75
C THR A 165 0.10 -2.32 -12.96
N ARG A 166 -0.26 -2.76 -14.17
CA ARG A 166 -0.06 -1.97 -15.40
C ARG A 166 -0.90 -0.68 -15.41
N PHE A 167 -2.15 -0.75 -14.97
CA PHE A 167 -3.02 0.43 -14.84
C PHE A 167 -2.42 1.43 -13.85
N GLY A 168 -2.08 0.99 -12.63
CA GLY A 168 -1.47 1.84 -11.62
C GLY A 168 -0.16 2.48 -12.10
N LYS A 169 0.65 1.73 -12.86
CA LYS A 169 1.88 2.24 -13.48
C LYS A 169 1.60 3.33 -14.52
N LYS A 170 0.67 3.12 -15.45
CA LYS A 170 0.29 4.15 -16.44
C LYS A 170 -0.24 5.42 -15.75
N CYS A 171 -1.07 5.25 -14.73
CA CYS A 171 -1.56 6.35 -13.90
C CYS A 171 -0.41 7.14 -13.25
N PHE A 172 0.58 6.44 -12.70
CA PHE A 172 1.77 7.09 -12.13
C PHE A 172 2.58 7.86 -13.17
N GLU A 173 2.85 7.23 -14.32
CA GLU A 173 3.61 7.84 -15.42
C GLU A 173 2.92 9.12 -15.92
N LEU A 174 1.62 9.07 -16.20
CA LEU A 174 0.85 10.24 -16.60
C LEU A 174 0.84 11.32 -15.50
N HIS A 175 0.71 10.95 -14.22
CA HIS A 175 0.76 11.93 -13.14
C HIS A 175 2.10 12.68 -13.13
N GLN A 176 3.22 11.97 -13.32
CA GLN A 176 4.54 12.59 -13.37
C GLN A 176 4.71 13.53 -14.56
N GLU A 177 4.08 13.23 -15.70
CA GLU A 177 4.05 14.08 -16.89
C GLU A 177 3.23 15.35 -16.65
N LEU A 178 2.05 15.21 -16.04
CA LEU A 178 1.15 16.31 -15.71
C LEU A 178 1.67 17.17 -14.54
N ASN A 179 2.56 16.61 -13.71
CA ASN A 179 3.09 17.26 -12.50
C ASN A 179 4.62 17.15 -12.41
N PRO A 180 5.39 17.76 -13.33
CA PRO A 180 6.85 17.56 -13.41
C PRO A 180 7.61 18.00 -12.15
N LEU A 181 7.07 18.95 -11.37
CA LEU A 181 7.65 19.41 -10.10
C LEU A 181 7.43 18.45 -8.91
N SER A 182 6.69 17.36 -9.11
CA SER A 182 6.42 16.35 -8.07
C SER A 182 7.41 15.18 -8.06
N ARG A 183 8.42 15.18 -8.94
CA ARG A 183 9.51 14.18 -8.96
C ARG A 183 10.37 14.34 -7.69
N ARG A 184 10.12 13.50 -6.69
CA ARG A 184 11.06 13.18 -5.61
C ARG A 184 11.47 11.72 -5.69
#